data_AF-A0A961DFG2-F1
#
_entry.id   AF-A0A961DFG2-F1
#
_cell.length_a   1.000
_cell.length_b   1.000
_cell.length_c   1.000
_cell.angle_alpha   90.00
_cell.angle_beta   90.00
_cell.angle_gamma   90.00
#
_symmetry.space_group_name_H-M   'P 1'
#
loop_
_entity.id
_entity.type
_entity.pdbx_description
1 polymer ?
#
loop_
_entity_poly.entity_id
_entity_poly.type
_entity_poly.pdbx_seq_one_letter_code
_entity_poly.pdbx_strand_id
1 'polypeptide(L)'
;MIRALISVFLLILWLPPRSLQASTPLVLTVRVHLVQSVTHPRLQSTLSEAGVRAIFDDVNVIWAQAGIRFEIEAIGTLQALNIPPKKWFEKDRNWVKAAIPTSEFSPAAIDVCFVKEMGPNGFFYGEPVVVCENPEFTKVKGGTDNAVARVAAHELGHVLFLKHRQDHTNLMASGRNGVSLNPQEITDARGRALQILGQPQNP
;
A
#
# COMPACT_ATOMS: atom_id res chain seq x y z
N MET A 1 -59.09 -40.50 -36.20
CA MET A 1 -59.00 -39.56 -35.07
C MET A 1 -57.53 -39.21 -34.87
N ILE A 2 -57.12 -38.01 -35.27
CA ILE A 2 -55.70 -37.58 -35.27
C ILE A 2 -55.41 -36.87 -33.95
N ARG A 3 -54.42 -37.35 -33.19
CA ARG A 3 -53.90 -36.71 -31.98
C ARG A 3 -52.87 -35.65 -32.38
N ALA A 4 -53.12 -34.39 -32.03
CA ALA A 4 -52.14 -33.31 -32.14
C ALA A 4 -51.19 -33.34 -30.92
N LEU A 5 -49.88 -33.46 -31.17
CA LEU A 5 -48.84 -33.24 -30.19
C LEU A 5 -48.41 -31.77 -30.26
N ILE A 6 -48.66 -31.03 -29.18
CA ILE A 6 -48.15 -29.67 -28.98
C ILE A 6 -46.71 -29.80 -28.45
N SER A 7 -45.72 -29.48 -29.27
CA SER A 7 -44.33 -29.32 -28.81
C SER A 7 -44.17 -27.95 -28.16
N VAL A 8 -43.87 -27.96 -26.86
CA VAL A 8 -43.47 -26.77 -26.11
C VAL A 8 -41.98 -26.53 -26.36
N PHE A 9 -41.66 -25.44 -27.06
CA PHE A 9 -40.28 -24.99 -27.28
C PHE A 9 -39.83 -24.23 -26.02
N LEU A 10 -38.87 -24.79 -25.27
CA LEU A 10 -38.18 -24.10 -24.18
C LEU A 10 -37.13 -23.15 -24.80
N LEU A 11 -37.40 -21.85 -24.78
CA LEU A 11 -36.41 -20.82 -25.07
C LEU A 11 -35.46 -20.72 -23.87
N ILE A 12 -34.28 -21.33 -23.98
CA ILE A 12 -33.17 -21.05 -23.06
C ILE A 12 -32.58 -19.70 -23.48
N LEU A 13 -32.89 -18.66 -22.72
CA LEU A 13 -32.25 -17.35 -22.85
C LEU A 13 -30.76 -17.51 -22.54
N TRP A 14 -29.94 -17.54 -23.59
CA TRP A 14 -28.49 -17.51 -23.50
C TRP A 14 -28.08 -16.08 -23.14
N LEU A 15 -28.04 -15.77 -21.85
CA LEU A 15 -27.43 -14.54 -21.36
C LEU A 15 -25.92 -14.64 -21.65
N PRO A 16 -25.32 -13.68 -22.40
CA PRO A 16 -23.88 -13.68 -22.57
C PRO A 16 -23.21 -13.58 -21.19
N PRO A 17 -22.05 -14.24 -21.00
CA PRO A 17 -21.30 -14.06 -19.77
C PRO A 17 -21.06 -12.57 -19.56
N ARG A 18 -21.44 -12.06 -18.40
CA ARG A 18 -21.18 -10.68 -17.99
C ARG A 18 -19.67 -10.50 -18.10
N SER A 19 -19.20 -9.79 -19.13
CA SER A 19 -17.80 -9.42 -19.23
C SER A 19 -17.49 -8.63 -17.96
N LEU A 20 -16.61 -9.14 -17.10
CA LEU A 20 -15.99 -8.34 -16.06
C LEU A 20 -15.19 -7.27 -16.79
N GLN A 21 -15.83 -6.16 -17.10
CA GLN A 21 -15.16 -4.99 -17.63
C GLN A 21 -14.18 -4.57 -16.54
N ALA A 22 -12.89 -4.83 -16.76
CA ALA A 22 -11.86 -4.43 -15.82
C ALA A 22 -11.98 -2.92 -15.64
N SER A 23 -12.46 -2.50 -14.47
CA SER A 23 -12.59 -1.08 -14.16
C SER A 23 -11.19 -0.46 -14.22
N THR A 24 -11.06 0.71 -14.86
CA THR A 24 -9.83 1.50 -14.84
C THR A 24 -9.34 1.66 -13.40
N PRO A 25 -8.05 1.42 -13.11
CA PRO A 25 -7.55 1.51 -11.74
C PRO A 25 -7.67 2.94 -11.20
N LEU A 26 -7.94 3.08 -9.90
CA LEU A 26 -7.84 4.35 -9.19
C LEU A 26 -6.36 4.65 -8.99
N VAL A 27 -5.88 5.76 -9.55
CA VAL A 27 -4.46 6.11 -9.53
C VAL A 27 -4.20 7.14 -8.43
N LEU A 28 -3.46 6.74 -7.39
CA LEU A 28 -3.02 7.63 -6.31
C LEU A 28 -1.57 8.05 -6.53
N THR A 29 -1.32 9.34 -6.37
CA THR A 29 0.01 9.93 -6.60
C THR A 29 0.87 9.79 -5.37
N VAL A 30 2.13 9.37 -5.55
CA VAL A 30 3.11 9.17 -4.48
C VAL A 30 4.38 9.96 -4.76
N ARG A 31 4.93 10.61 -3.73
CA ARG A 31 6.29 11.14 -3.74
C ARG A 31 7.15 10.34 -2.80
N VAL A 32 8.29 9.86 -3.30
CA VAL A 32 9.20 9.02 -2.53
C VAL A 32 10.39 9.83 -2.06
N HIS A 33 10.68 9.72 -0.77
CA HIS A 33 11.77 10.39 -0.08
C HIS A 33 12.77 9.37 0.46
N LEU A 34 13.97 9.37 -0.12
CA LEU A 34 15.12 8.62 0.39
C LEU A 34 15.77 9.43 1.50
N VAL A 35 15.46 9.10 2.76
CA VAL A 35 15.92 9.91 3.89
C VAL A 35 17.45 9.85 3.98
N GLN A 36 18.09 10.99 4.20
CA GLN A 36 19.54 11.13 4.33
C GLN A 36 19.87 11.65 5.73
N SER A 37 20.93 11.15 6.35
CA SER A 37 21.43 11.67 7.62
C SER A 37 22.92 11.46 7.76
N VAL A 38 23.63 12.56 7.94
CA VAL A 38 25.07 12.56 8.21
C VAL A 38 25.42 12.13 9.64
N THR A 39 24.50 12.32 10.59
CA THR A 39 24.71 12.02 12.01
C THR A 39 24.07 10.71 12.47
N HIS A 40 23.07 10.20 11.75
CA HIS A 40 22.31 9.00 12.13
C HIS A 40 22.24 7.99 10.98
N PRO A 41 23.19 7.04 10.88
CA PRO A 41 23.26 6.06 9.79
C PRO A 41 22.00 5.19 9.61
N ARG A 42 21.14 5.13 10.63
CA ARG A 42 19.86 4.40 10.59
C ARG A 42 18.76 5.11 9.81
N LEU A 43 18.86 6.44 9.68
CA LEU A 43 17.98 7.21 8.81
C LEU A 43 18.52 7.30 7.37
N GLN A 44 19.77 6.92 7.15
CA GLN A 44 20.47 6.99 5.87
C GLN A 44 19.99 5.88 4.93
N SER A 45 18.96 6.19 4.14
CA SER A 45 18.46 5.33 3.06
C SER A 45 19.57 4.93 2.10
N THR A 46 19.53 3.67 1.66
CA THR A 46 20.50 3.07 0.73
C THR A 46 19.86 2.60 -0.57
N LEU A 47 18.55 2.74 -0.72
CA LEU A 47 17.84 2.40 -1.95
C LEU A 47 18.29 3.28 -3.13
N SER A 48 18.35 2.66 -4.30
CA SER A 48 18.47 3.38 -5.58
C SER A 48 17.09 3.71 -6.14
N GLU A 49 17.03 4.64 -7.08
CA GLU A 49 15.79 4.96 -7.80
C GLU A 49 15.18 3.72 -8.48
N ALA A 50 16.01 2.90 -9.14
CA ALA A 50 15.57 1.65 -9.76
C ALA A 50 15.00 0.66 -8.73
N GLY A 51 15.61 0.58 -7.55
CA GLY A 51 15.12 -0.24 -6.44
C GLY A 51 13.74 0.24 -5.94
N VAL A 52 13.55 1.56 -5.79
CA VAL A 52 12.25 2.14 -5.44
C VAL A 52 11.20 1.81 -6.49
N ARG A 53 11.50 1.94 -7.78
CA ARG A 53 10.55 1.64 -8.85
C ARG A 53 10.13 0.16 -8.82
N ALA A 54 11.09 -0.76 -8.67
CA ALA A 54 10.79 -2.18 -8.51
C ALA A 54 9.93 -2.49 -7.28
N ILE A 55 10.18 -1.80 -6.14
CA ILE A 55 9.33 -1.90 -4.95
C ILE A 55 7.89 -1.49 -5.27
N PHE A 56 7.69 -0.38 -5.99
CA PHE A 56 6.35 0.10 -6.33
C PHE A 56 5.65 -0.74 -7.39
N ASP A 57 6.39 -1.39 -8.28
CA ASP A 57 5.82 -2.40 -9.18
C ASP A 57 5.20 -3.55 -8.38
N ASP A 58 5.90 -4.06 -7.36
CA ASP A 58 5.38 -5.11 -6.48
C ASP A 58 4.23 -4.62 -5.58
N VAL A 59 4.30 -3.38 -5.07
CA VAL A 59 3.17 -2.74 -4.37
C VAL A 59 1.93 -2.73 -5.26
N ASN A 60 2.09 -2.38 -6.53
CA ASN A 60 1.00 -2.32 -7.49
C ASN A 60 0.45 -3.70 -7.88
N VAL A 61 1.29 -4.74 -7.88
CA VAL A 61 0.81 -6.14 -7.99
C VAL A 61 -0.09 -6.50 -6.80
N ILE A 62 0.30 -6.14 -5.58
CA ILE A 62 -0.52 -6.39 -4.37
C ILE A 62 -1.85 -5.64 -4.45
N TRP A 63 -1.83 -4.36 -4.82
CA TRP A 63 -3.01 -3.50 -4.84
C TRP A 63 -3.92 -3.67 -6.06
N ALA A 64 -3.47 -4.40 -7.09
CA ALA A 64 -4.27 -4.73 -8.26
C ALA A 64 -5.59 -5.44 -7.90
N GLN A 65 -5.63 -6.23 -6.82
CA GLN A 65 -6.85 -6.89 -6.34
C GLN A 65 -7.96 -5.89 -5.92
N ALA A 66 -7.59 -4.66 -5.55
CA ALA A 66 -8.53 -3.59 -5.23
C ALA A 66 -8.72 -2.61 -6.40
N GLY A 67 -8.06 -2.83 -7.55
CA GLY A 67 -8.06 -1.90 -8.68
C GLY A 67 -7.53 -0.52 -8.27
N ILE A 68 -6.50 -0.48 -7.43
CA ILE A 68 -5.79 0.75 -7.01
C ILE A 68 -4.35 0.64 -7.50
N ARG A 69 -3.81 1.75 -7.99
CA ARG A 69 -2.43 1.88 -8.44
C ARG A 69 -1.79 3.11 -7.79
N PHE A 70 -0.59 2.94 -7.28
CA PHE A 70 0.25 4.02 -6.77
C PHE A 70 1.26 4.40 -7.86
N GLU A 71 1.14 5.61 -8.37
CA GLU A 71 2.04 6.17 -9.38
C GLU A 71 3.07 7.07 -8.71
N ILE A 72 4.35 6.84 -9.01
CA ILE A 72 5.44 7.64 -8.48
C ILE A 72 5.53 8.93 -9.31
N GLU A 73 5.23 10.06 -8.70
CA GLU A 73 5.43 11.39 -9.29
C GLU A 73 6.90 11.79 -9.28
N ALA A 74 7.57 11.58 -8.14
CA ALA A 74 8.95 11.96 -7.94
C ALA A 74 9.65 11.02 -6.93
N ILE A 75 10.96 10.84 -7.13
CA ILE A 75 11.86 10.19 -6.19
C ILE A 75 12.96 11.20 -5.88
N GLY A 76 13.12 11.56 -4.61
CA GLY A 76 14.10 12.54 -4.17
C GLY A 76 14.74 12.14 -2.85
N THR A 77 15.77 12.88 -2.45
CA THR A 77 16.38 12.75 -1.13
C THR A 77 15.75 13.75 -0.15
N LEU A 78 15.60 13.35 1.11
CA LEU A 78 15.11 14.23 2.17
C LEU A 78 16.12 14.26 3.32
N GLN A 79 16.66 15.44 3.64
CA GLN A 79 17.64 15.56 4.71
C GLN A 79 16.94 15.50 6.07
N ALA A 80 17.22 14.47 6.87
CA ALA A 80 16.69 14.36 8.22
C ALA A 80 17.20 15.50 9.12
N LEU A 81 16.34 15.94 10.04
CA LEU A 81 16.69 16.88 11.10
C LEU A 81 17.72 16.25 12.04
N ASN A 82 18.69 17.06 12.49
CA ASN A 82 19.72 16.62 13.42
C ASN A 82 19.20 16.63 14.87
N ILE A 83 18.32 15.68 15.19
CA ILE A 83 17.72 15.52 16.51
C ILE A 83 18.38 14.33 17.20
N PRO A 84 19.01 14.50 18.38
CA PRO A 84 19.63 13.38 19.08
C PRO A 84 18.55 12.38 19.54
N PRO A 85 18.75 11.07 19.34
CA PRO A 85 17.86 10.06 19.88
C PRO A 85 17.90 10.10 21.41
N LYS A 86 16.77 9.78 22.04
CA LYS A 86 16.76 9.56 23.50
C LYS A 86 17.63 8.35 23.81
N LYS A 87 18.51 8.47 24.83
CA LYS A 87 19.58 7.50 25.20
C LYS A 87 19.20 6.01 25.28
N TRP A 88 17.92 5.66 25.35
CA TRP A 88 17.42 4.29 25.54
C TRP A 88 16.54 3.79 24.39
N PHE A 89 16.46 4.55 23.30
CA PHE A 89 15.37 4.44 22.31
C PHE A 89 15.88 4.57 20.87
N GLU A 90 16.98 3.90 20.53
CA GLU A 90 17.52 3.90 19.16
C GLU A 90 16.52 3.29 18.15
N LYS A 91 15.60 2.43 18.59
CA LYS A 91 14.50 1.84 17.79
C LYS A 91 13.15 2.54 18.02
N ASP A 92 13.16 3.82 18.37
CA ASP A 92 11.95 4.59 18.61
C ASP A 92 11.45 5.27 17.33
N ARG A 93 10.33 4.74 16.85
CA ARG A 93 9.55 5.31 15.76
C ARG A 93 9.20 6.80 15.97
N ASN A 94 8.91 7.23 17.20
CA ASN A 94 8.54 8.63 17.45
C ASN A 94 9.72 9.55 17.19
N TRP A 95 10.94 9.11 17.51
CA TRP A 95 12.16 9.84 17.14
C TRP A 95 12.33 9.89 15.62
N VAL A 96 12.13 8.77 14.91
CA VAL A 96 12.20 8.76 13.43
C VAL A 96 11.16 9.71 12.83
N LYS A 97 9.92 9.71 13.32
CA LYS A 97 8.89 10.65 12.91
C LYS A 97 9.32 12.10 13.13
N ALA A 98 9.87 12.41 14.31
CA ALA A 98 10.34 13.75 14.63
C ALA A 98 11.53 14.20 13.77
N ALA A 99 12.36 13.27 13.31
CA ALA A 99 13.53 13.56 12.48
C ALA A 99 13.18 13.84 11.01
N ILE A 100 11.97 13.50 10.54
CA ILE A 100 11.54 13.71 9.16
C ILE A 100 10.92 15.12 9.02
N PRO A 101 11.48 16.03 8.20
CA PRO A 101 10.92 17.37 8.00
C PRO A 101 9.71 17.33 7.07
N THR A 102 8.50 17.31 7.63
CA THR A 102 7.26 17.21 6.86
C THR A 102 6.86 18.50 6.14
N SER A 103 7.57 19.62 6.37
CA SER A 103 7.32 20.89 5.67
C SER A 103 7.58 20.83 4.16
N GLU A 104 8.28 19.81 3.69
CA GLU A 104 8.61 19.58 2.28
C GLU A 104 7.58 18.68 1.56
N PHE A 105 6.56 18.23 2.28
CA PHE A 105 5.57 17.28 1.77
C PHE A 105 4.51 17.93 0.88
N SER A 106 3.96 17.11 0.00
CA SER A 106 2.97 17.55 -0.97
C SER A 106 1.58 17.55 -0.33
N PRO A 107 0.80 18.63 -0.49
CA PRO A 107 -0.61 18.60 -0.13
C PRO A 107 -1.46 17.75 -1.09
N ALA A 108 -0.89 17.31 -2.22
CA ALA A 108 -1.61 16.63 -3.31
C ALA A 108 -1.10 15.21 -3.60
N ALA A 109 -0.08 14.73 -2.88
CA ALA A 109 0.46 13.38 -3.06
C ALA A 109 0.63 12.71 -1.69
N ILE A 110 0.77 11.38 -1.70
CA ILE A 110 1.15 10.62 -0.51
C ILE A 110 2.68 10.63 -0.42
N ASP A 111 3.21 11.23 0.63
CA ASP A 111 4.66 11.22 0.89
C ASP A 111 5.08 9.93 1.60
N VAL A 112 5.99 9.18 0.96
CA VAL A 112 6.54 7.90 1.44
C VAL A 112 8.04 8.06 1.68
N CYS A 113 8.46 7.92 2.94
CA CYS A 113 9.85 8.01 3.34
C CYS A 113 10.47 6.62 3.54
N PHE A 114 11.59 6.35 2.88
CA PHE A 114 12.42 5.18 3.16
C PHE A 114 13.54 5.54 4.13
N VAL A 115 13.69 4.73 5.16
CA VAL A 115 14.77 4.81 6.16
C VAL A 115 15.42 3.45 6.30
N LYS A 116 16.72 3.42 6.60
CA LYS A 116 17.45 2.15 6.71
C LYS A 116 16.96 1.27 7.85
N GLU A 117 16.75 1.84 9.03
CA GLU A 117 16.33 1.13 10.25
C GLU A 117 15.59 2.05 11.23
N MET A 118 14.41 1.63 11.72
CA MET A 118 13.64 2.44 12.68
C MET A 118 13.08 1.70 13.90
N GLY A 119 13.19 0.37 13.96
CA GLY A 119 12.59 -0.43 15.02
C GLY A 119 11.42 -1.26 14.51
N PRO A 120 10.26 -0.64 14.19
CA PRO A 120 9.23 -1.32 13.42
C PRO A 120 9.62 -1.39 11.93
N ASN A 121 8.93 -2.25 11.18
CA ASN A 121 9.12 -2.34 9.73
C ASN A 121 8.55 -1.14 8.99
N GLY A 122 7.43 -0.59 9.46
CA GLY A 122 6.68 0.49 8.82
C GLY A 122 5.89 1.27 9.86
N PHE A 123 5.47 2.48 9.50
CA PHE A 123 4.36 3.14 10.20
C PHE A 123 3.67 4.22 9.37
N PHE A 124 2.42 4.48 9.75
CA PHE A 124 1.64 5.64 9.32
C PHE A 124 0.75 6.15 10.47
N TYR A 125 0.86 7.45 10.79
CA TYR A 125 0.01 8.16 11.78
C TYR A 125 -0.35 9.55 11.27
N GLY A 126 -1.17 9.60 10.21
CA GLY A 126 -1.57 10.84 9.54
C GLY A 126 -0.60 11.25 8.43
N GLU A 127 0.67 11.41 8.77
CA GLU A 127 1.78 11.67 7.85
C GLU A 127 3.13 11.59 8.60
N PRO A 128 4.25 11.23 7.94
CA PRO A 128 4.35 10.54 6.64
C PRO A 128 3.99 9.05 6.71
N VAL A 129 3.95 8.39 5.54
CA VAL A 129 4.21 6.94 5.45
C VAL A 129 5.71 6.72 5.57
N VAL A 130 6.16 5.88 6.51
CA VAL A 130 7.58 5.55 6.66
C VAL A 130 7.80 4.05 6.55
N VAL A 131 8.80 3.66 5.77
CA VAL A 131 9.12 2.26 5.46
C VAL A 131 10.59 1.99 5.78
N CYS A 132 10.83 0.90 6.50
CA CYS A 132 12.17 0.37 6.77
C CYS A 132 12.67 -0.42 5.56
N GLU A 133 13.92 -0.19 5.17
CA GLU A 133 14.58 -0.95 4.08
C GLU A 133 14.90 -2.39 4.46
N ASN A 134 15.04 -2.67 5.76
CA ASN A 134 15.37 -4.00 6.29
C ASN A 134 14.25 -4.53 7.19
N PRO A 135 13.05 -4.80 6.65
CA PRO A 135 11.96 -5.30 7.47
C PRO A 135 12.09 -6.80 7.76
N GLU A 136 11.65 -7.21 8.93
CA GLU A 136 11.63 -8.61 9.38
C GLU A 136 10.20 -9.14 9.49
N PHE A 137 9.94 -10.35 9.01
CA PHE A 137 8.62 -10.98 9.15
C PHE A 137 8.67 -12.49 9.28
N THR A 138 7.56 -13.02 9.75
CA THR A 138 7.23 -14.44 9.63
C THR A 138 6.67 -14.73 8.24
N LYS A 139 7.31 -15.65 7.51
CA LYS A 139 6.84 -16.11 6.20
C LYS A 139 5.54 -16.91 6.33
N VAL A 140 4.61 -16.70 5.41
CA VAL A 140 3.36 -17.46 5.28
C VAL A 140 3.20 -17.99 3.86
N LYS A 141 2.45 -19.08 3.70
CA LYS A 141 2.11 -19.63 2.39
C LYS A 141 1.31 -18.60 1.58
N GLY A 142 1.77 -18.30 0.36
CA GLY A 142 1.13 -17.31 -0.52
C GLY A 142 1.45 -15.85 -0.17
N GLY A 143 2.40 -15.61 0.75
CA GLY A 143 2.97 -14.28 0.98
C GLY A 143 4.00 -13.90 -0.10
N THR A 144 4.38 -12.63 -0.13
CA THR A 144 5.42 -12.12 -1.04
C THR A 144 6.83 -12.29 -0.47
N ASP A 145 7.82 -12.47 -1.35
CA ASP A 145 9.23 -12.47 -0.98
C ASP A 145 9.84 -11.05 -0.94
N ASN A 146 9.21 -10.06 -1.61
CA ASN A 146 9.66 -8.67 -1.53
C ASN A 146 9.14 -8.01 -0.24
N ALA A 147 10.03 -7.96 0.74
CA ALA A 147 9.68 -7.54 2.08
C ALA A 147 9.37 -6.05 2.22
N VAL A 148 10.14 -5.22 1.52
CA VAL A 148 9.99 -3.77 1.54
C VAL A 148 8.69 -3.38 0.83
N ALA A 149 8.40 -3.98 -0.33
CA ALA A 149 7.16 -3.75 -1.05
C ALA A 149 5.93 -4.15 -0.23
N ARG A 150 6.00 -5.27 0.48
CA ARG A 150 4.92 -5.69 1.38
C ARG A 150 4.63 -4.66 2.46
N VAL A 151 5.69 -4.15 3.10
CA VAL A 151 5.55 -3.16 4.17
C VAL A 151 5.01 -1.85 3.61
N ALA A 152 5.55 -1.36 2.50
CA ALA A 152 5.01 -0.19 1.82
C ALA A 152 3.52 -0.37 1.49
N ALA A 153 3.11 -1.52 0.94
CA ALA A 153 1.72 -1.82 0.65
C ALA A 153 0.83 -1.84 1.91
N HIS A 154 1.34 -2.35 3.04
CA HIS A 154 0.63 -2.34 4.33
C HIS A 154 0.42 -0.92 4.87
N GLU A 155 1.47 -0.09 4.88
CA GLU A 155 1.36 1.28 5.38
C GLU A 155 0.47 2.14 4.48
N LEU A 156 0.51 1.92 3.15
CA LEU A 156 -0.45 2.51 2.21
C LEU A 156 -1.89 2.04 2.49
N GLY A 157 -2.08 0.83 3.01
CA GLY A 157 -3.37 0.36 3.50
C GLY A 157 -3.91 1.22 4.64
N HIS A 158 -3.05 1.70 5.54
CA HIS A 158 -3.43 2.63 6.59
C HIS A 158 -3.79 4.03 6.06
N VAL A 159 -3.12 4.51 5.01
CA VAL A 159 -3.53 5.73 4.28
C VAL A 159 -4.96 5.58 3.75
N LEU A 160 -5.28 4.38 3.27
CA LEU A 160 -6.61 3.98 2.80
C LEU A 160 -7.58 3.57 3.91
N PHE A 161 -7.27 3.92 5.17
CA PHE A 161 -8.08 3.68 6.37
C PHE A 161 -8.33 2.21 6.73
N LEU A 162 -7.58 1.28 6.14
CA LEU A 162 -7.64 -0.11 6.55
C LEU A 162 -7.02 -0.29 7.94
N LYS A 163 -7.72 -1.03 8.79
CA LYS A 163 -7.26 -1.41 10.13
C LYS A 163 -6.57 -2.76 10.07
N HIS A 164 -5.79 -3.07 11.11
CA HIS A 164 -5.17 -4.39 11.21
C HIS A 164 -6.22 -5.51 11.28
N ARG A 165 -5.96 -6.57 10.53
CA ARG A 165 -6.66 -7.85 10.62
C ARG A 165 -5.63 -8.96 10.68
N GLN A 166 -5.52 -9.63 11.82
CA GLN A 166 -4.39 -10.53 12.10
C GLN A 166 -4.54 -11.94 11.49
N ASP A 167 -5.19 -12.04 10.34
CA ASP A 167 -5.23 -13.26 9.52
C ASP A 167 -3.86 -13.50 8.87
N HIS A 168 -3.40 -14.75 8.84
CA HIS A 168 -2.06 -15.10 8.39
C HIS A 168 -1.73 -14.58 6.99
N THR A 169 -2.68 -14.64 6.05
CA THR A 169 -2.43 -14.26 4.65
C THR A 169 -2.74 -12.80 4.35
N ASN A 170 -3.32 -12.07 5.31
CA ASN A 170 -3.84 -10.73 5.07
C ASN A 170 -2.74 -9.67 4.98
N LEU A 171 -2.95 -8.71 4.06
CA LEU A 171 -2.07 -7.55 3.88
C LEU A 171 -1.99 -6.70 5.14
N MET A 172 -3.07 -6.58 5.92
CA MET A 172 -3.13 -5.76 7.13
C MET A 172 -2.75 -6.52 8.41
N ALA A 173 -2.23 -7.75 8.32
CA ALA A 173 -1.64 -8.45 9.47
C ALA A 173 -0.26 -7.86 9.80
N SER A 174 0.09 -7.67 11.07
CA SER A 174 1.42 -7.15 11.42
C SER A 174 2.45 -8.29 11.48
N GLY A 175 3.72 -7.99 11.15
CA GLY A 175 4.85 -8.92 11.29
C GLY A 175 4.81 -10.16 10.38
N ARG A 176 3.99 -10.15 9.32
CA ARG A 176 3.83 -11.25 8.36
C ARG A 176 3.98 -10.74 6.94
N ASN A 177 4.25 -11.63 5.97
CA ASN A 177 4.36 -11.28 4.55
C ASN A 177 3.10 -11.61 3.72
N GLY A 178 1.94 -11.77 4.36
CA GLY A 178 0.65 -11.89 3.67
C GLY A 178 0.31 -10.64 2.85
N VAL A 179 -0.48 -10.84 1.78
CA VAL A 179 -0.84 -9.82 0.78
C VAL A 179 -2.34 -9.76 0.43
N SER A 180 -3.18 -10.62 1.03
CA SER A 180 -4.59 -10.72 0.65
C SER A 180 -5.46 -9.63 1.29
N LEU A 181 -6.45 -9.16 0.54
CA LEU A 181 -7.55 -8.33 1.01
C LEU A 181 -8.87 -9.09 0.87
N ASN A 182 -9.79 -8.89 1.81
CA ASN A 182 -11.16 -9.38 1.69
C ASN A 182 -12.04 -8.36 0.95
N PRO A 183 -13.27 -8.74 0.56
CA PRO A 183 -14.16 -7.83 -0.17
C PRO A 183 -14.48 -6.51 0.54
N GLN A 184 -14.57 -6.51 1.87
CA GLN A 184 -14.82 -5.29 2.64
C GLN A 184 -13.61 -4.35 2.61
N GLU A 185 -12.40 -4.87 2.83
CA GLU A 185 -11.16 -4.10 2.77
C GLU A 185 -10.95 -3.50 1.37
N ILE A 186 -11.27 -4.26 0.30
CA ILE A 186 -11.25 -3.74 -1.07
C ILE A 186 -12.24 -2.58 -1.22
N THR A 187 -13.46 -2.74 -0.72
CA THR A 187 -14.52 -1.72 -0.82
C THR A 187 -14.13 -0.45 -0.06
N ASP A 188 -13.67 -0.59 1.18
CA ASP A 188 -13.26 0.53 2.04
C ASP A 188 -12.06 1.27 1.44
N ALA A 189 -11.05 0.53 0.95
CA ALA A 189 -9.87 1.11 0.34
C ALA A 189 -10.20 1.90 -0.92
N ARG A 190 -11.07 1.35 -1.79
CA ARG A 190 -11.53 2.06 -2.99
C ARG A 190 -12.34 3.30 -2.63
N GLY A 191 -13.24 3.19 -1.65
CA GLY A 191 -13.98 4.33 -1.12
C GLY A 191 -13.04 5.43 -0.65
N ARG A 192 -12.02 5.10 0.14
CA ARG A 192 -11.04 6.09 0.59
C ARG A 192 -10.20 6.68 -0.55
N ALA A 193 -9.78 5.85 -1.51
CA ALA A 193 -9.04 6.32 -2.69
C ALA A 193 -9.83 7.37 -3.50
N LEU A 194 -11.14 7.15 -3.71
CA LEU A 194 -12.01 8.13 -4.37
C LEU A 194 -12.08 9.46 -3.60
N GLN A 195 -12.12 9.42 -2.26
CA GLN A 195 -12.11 10.65 -1.44
C GLN A 195 -10.80 11.42 -1.59
N ILE A 196 -9.66 10.72 -1.62
CA ILE A 196 -8.34 11.35 -1.84
C ILE A 196 -8.30 12.02 -3.22
N LEU A 197 -8.92 11.41 -4.23
CA LEU A 197 -9.05 11.96 -5.59
C LEU A 197 -10.08 13.08 -5.71
N GLY A 198 -10.79 13.44 -4.63
CA GLY A 198 -11.87 14.43 -4.67
C GLY A 198 -13.09 13.98 -5.49
N GLN A 199 -13.25 12.68 -5.73
CA GLN A 199 -14.35 12.11 -6.51
C GLN A 199 -15.53 11.73 -5.61
N PRO A 200 -16.79 11.95 -6.05
CA PRO A 200 -17.96 11.52 -5.30
C PRO A 200 -18.03 9.99 -5.20
N GLN A 201 -18.44 9.48 -4.04
CA GLN A 201 -18.78 8.06 -3.88
C GLN A 201 -20.00 7.78 -4.77
N ASN A 202 -19.89 6.89 -5.75
CA ASN A 202 -21.10 6.39 -6.43
C ASN A 202 -21.78 5.38 -5.48
N PRO A 203 -23.07 5.58 -5.15
CA PRO A 203 -23.83 4.71 -4.26
C PRO A 203 -24.03 3.30 -4.83
#